data_AF-A0A4U7F0C4-F1
#
_entry.id   AF-A0A4U7F0C4-F1
#
_cell.length_a   1.000
_cell.length_b   1.000
_cell.length_c   1.000
_cell.angle_alpha   90.00
_cell.angle_beta   90.00
_cell.angle_gamma   90.00
#
_symmetry.space_group_name_H-M   'P 1'
#
loop_
_entity.id
_entity.type
_entity.pdbx_description
1 polymer ?
#
loop_
_entity_poly.entity_id
_entity_poly.type
_entity_poly.pdbx_seq_one_letter_code
_entity_poly.pdbx_strand_id
1 'polypeptide(L)'
;GDDGSVGRGNRANGLITPNRPMSMEATSGKNPVNHIGKIYNLLSTRIAESVTAEVDGIRDLQVRLLSQIGRPIDEPHVADAQIVTTEGVDLADIEDDVVAIVDRELADVTDVTRSVIDGDASTF
;
A
#
# COMPACT_ATOMS: atom_id res chain seq x y z
N GLY A 1 29.48 -20.42 -2.69
CA GLY A 1 28.23 -20.34 -3.46
C GLY A 1 27.31 -19.45 -2.67
N ASP A 2 26.62 -18.54 -3.33
CA ASP A 2 25.69 -17.63 -2.67
C ASP A 2 24.29 -18.24 -2.68
N ASP A 3 23.62 -18.18 -1.52
CA ASP A 3 22.27 -18.73 -1.32
C ASP A 3 21.23 -17.60 -1.17
N GLY A 4 20.00 -17.87 -1.62
CA GLY A 4 18.88 -16.92 -1.55
C GLY A 4 17.61 -17.54 -0.95
N SER A 5 16.81 -16.74 -0.25
CA SER A 5 15.51 -17.15 0.29
C SER A 5 14.46 -16.04 0.16
N VAL A 6 13.18 -16.44 0.09
CA VAL A 6 12.04 -15.53 -0.09
C VAL A 6 11.95 -14.55 1.09
N GLY A 7 11.65 -13.29 0.78
CA GLY A 7 11.47 -12.23 1.80
C GLY A 7 12.77 -11.61 2.33
N ARG A 8 13.94 -12.02 1.83
CA ARG A 8 15.26 -11.48 2.22
C ARG A 8 15.79 -10.37 1.30
N GLY A 9 14.98 -9.89 0.35
CA GLY A 9 15.35 -8.83 -0.58
C GLY A 9 14.45 -7.61 -0.48
N ASN A 10 14.12 -7.04 -1.62
CA ASN A 10 13.23 -5.90 -1.77
C ASN A 10 11.85 -6.11 -1.13
N ARG A 11 11.19 -4.99 -0.85
CA ARG A 11 9.77 -4.92 -0.48
C ARG A 11 8.91 -4.85 -1.74
N ALA A 12 7.59 -4.85 -1.59
CA ALA A 12 6.63 -4.83 -2.70
C ALA A 12 6.83 -3.70 -3.72
N ASN A 13 7.48 -2.60 -3.31
CA ASN A 13 7.78 -1.44 -4.15
C ASN A 13 9.11 -1.54 -4.91
N GLY A 14 9.80 -2.68 -4.92
CA GLY A 14 11.07 -2.80 -5.65
C GLY A 14 12.33 -2.47 -4.84
N LEU A 15 12.22 -2.03 -3.59
CA LEU A 15 13.34 -1.42 -2.85
C LEU A 15 13.48 -1.93 -1.41
N ILE A 16 14.68 -1.74 -0.85
CA ILE A 16 14.93 -1.80 0.60
C ILE A 16 15.22 -0.37 1.06
N THR A 17 14.28 0.23 1.78
CA THR A 17 14.30 1.66 2.14
C THR A 17 14.46 1.84 3.65
N PRO A 18 15.68 1.80 4.21
CA PRO A 18 15.90 1.84 5.66
C PRO A 18 15.38 3.12 6.33
N ASN A 19 15.19 4.20 5.57
CA ASN A 19 14.64 5.47 6.04
C ASN A 19 13.11 5.57 5.90
N ARG A 20 12.42 4.50 5.49
CA ARG A 20 10.96 4.44 5.36
C ARG A 20 10.42 3.26 6.17
N PRO A 21 9.19 3.35 6.71
CA PRO A 21 8.52 2.19 7.29
C PRO A 21 8.39 1.08 6.26
N MET A 22 8.61 -0.16 6.68
CA MET A 22 8.50 -1.34 5.82
C MET A 22 7.78 -2.46 6.56
N SER A 23 6.95 -3.22 5.83
CA SER A 23 6.45 -4.50 6.33
C SER A 23 7.54 -5.57 6.25
N MET A 24 7.58 -6.42 7.28
CA MET A 24 8.43 -7.61 7.29
C MET A 24 7.81 -8.78 6.54
N GLU A 25 6.52 -8.68 6.16
CA GLU A 25 5.82 -9.74 5.45
C GLU A 25 6.37 -9.91 4.04
N ALA A 26 6.67 -11.15 3.65
CA ALA A 26 7.01 -11.46 2.28
C ALA A 26 5.74 -11.56 1.43
N THR A 27 5.74 -10.88 0.29
CA THR A 27 4.65 -10.80 -0.69
C THR A 27 4.75 -11.90 -1.76
N SER A 28 5.96 -12.20 -2.24
CA SER A 28 6.20 -13.22 -3.26
C SER A 28 5.79 -14.62 -2.79
N GLY A 29 5.11 -15.37 -3.65
CA GLY A 29 4.64 -16.74 -3.38
C GLY A 29 3.40 -16.86 -2.47
N LYS A 30 2.91 -15.75 -1.87
CA LYS A 30 1.66 -15.77 -1.09
C LYS A 30 0.43 -15.68 -2.00
N ASN A 31 -0.68 -16.27 -1.53
CA ASN A 31 -1.95 -16.31 -2.25
C ASN A 31 -2.53 -14.88 -2.43
N PRO A 32 -2.80 -14.42 -3.67
CA PRO A 32 -3.26 -13.06 -3.94
C PRO A 32 -4.73 -12.81 -3.60
N VAL A 33 -5.50 -13.83 -3.19
CA VAL A 33 -6.93 -13.73 -2.88
C VAL A 33 -7.17 -13.56 -1.37
N ASN A 34 -6.42 -14.29 -0.53
CA ASN A 34 -6.72 -14.34 0.90
C ASN A 34 -5.52 -14.04 1.82
N HIS A 35 -4.32 -13.88 1.29
CA HIS A 35 -3.17 -13.52 2.11
C HIS A 35 -3.11 -12.01 2.32
N ILE A 36 -3.73 -11.54 3.40
CA ILE A 36 -3.89 -10.11 3.70
C ILE A 36 -2.56 -9.35 3.64
N GLY A 37 -1.49 -9.90 4.21
CA GLY A 37 -0.19 -9.22 4.21
C GLY A 37 0.40 -8.99 2.81
N LYS A 38 0.03 -9.80 1.80
CA LYS A 38 0.42 -9.55 0.40
C LYS A 38 -0.45 -8.44 -0.17
N ILE A 39 -1.76 -8.58 -0.01
CA ILE A 39 -2.76 -7.69 -0.57
C ILE A 39 -2.56 -6.27 -0.02
N TYR A 40 -2.36 -6.11 1.29
CA TYR A 40 -2.17 -4.81 1.92
C TYR A 40 -0.84 -4.14 1.56
N ASN A 41 0.25 -4.90 1.38
CA ASN A 41 1.50 -4.29 0.92
C ASN A 41 1.35 -3.73 -0.51
N LEU A 42 0.68 -4.46 -1.40
CA LEU A 42 0.42 -3.99 -2.77
C LEU A 42 -0.59 -2.84 -2.79
N LEU A 43 -1.68 -2.97 -2.04
CA LEU A 43 -2.72 -1.96 -1.95
C LEU A 43 -2.20 -0.65 -1.33
N SER A 44 -1.38 -0.71 -0.28
CA SER A 44 -0.82 0.51 0.32
C SER A 44 0.08 1.28 -0.65
N THR A 45 0.81 0.59 -1.52
CA THR A 45 1.60 1.23 -2.58
C THR A 45 0.69 1.86 -3.62
N ARG A 46 -0.32 1.12 -4.09
CA ARG A 46 -1.31 1.63 -5.05
C ARG A 46 -2.07 2.86 -4.52
N ILE A 47 -2.52 2.83 -3.26
CA ILE A 47 -3.17 3.99 -2.61
C ILE A 47 -2.23 5.20 -2.62
N ALA A 48 -0.97 5.02 -2.23
CA ALA A 48 -0.02 6.13 -2.20
C ALA A 48 0.23 6.73 -3.59
N GLU A 49 0.32 5.87 -4.62
CA GLU A 49 0.46 6.28 -6.02
C GLU A 49 -0.80 7.02 -6.53
N SER A 50 -2.01 6.48 -6.30
CA SER A 50 -3.27 7.13 -6.68
C SER A 50 -3.43 8.50 -6.01
N VAL A 51 -3.21 8.57 -4.69
CA VAL A 51 -3.31 9.83 -3.93
C VAL A 51 -2.32 10.87 -4.46
N THR A 52 -1.05 10.51 -4.65
CA THR A 52 -0.03 11.47 -5.12
C THR A 52 -0.17 11.85 -6.60
N ALA A 53 -0.93 11.09 -7.38
CA ALA A 53 -1.26 11.41 -8.77
C ALA A 53 -2.49 12.31 -8.92
N GLU A 54 -3.47 12.20 -8.01
CA GLU A 54 -4.75 12.92 -8.09
C GLU A 54 -4.83 14.15 -7.18
N VAL A 55 -4.03 14.20 -6.11
CA VAL A 55 -4.06 15.27 -5.11
C VAL A 55 -2.76 16.07 -5.14
N ASP A 56 -2.87 17.33 -5.56
CA ASP A 56 -1.77 18.28 -5.55
C ASP A 56 -1.39 18.70 -4.12
N GLY A 57 -0.18 19.22 -3.95
CA GLY A 57 0.27 19.78 -2.66
C GLY A 57 0.79 18.74 -1.66
N ILE A 58 0.93 17.49 -2.06
CA ILE A 58 1.57 16.44 -1.25
C ILE A 58 3.06 16.37 -1.60
N ARG A 59 3.91 16.60 -0.59
CA ARG A 59 5.36 16.47 -0.70
C ARG A 59 5.86 15.07 -0.35
N ASP A 60 5.20 14.43 0.62
CA ASP A 60 5.50 13.06 1.03
C ASP A 60 4.24 12.39 1.58
N LEU A 61 4.06 11.11 1.29
CA LEU A 61 2.95 10.30 1.77
C LEU A 61 3.44 8.91 2.16
N GLN A 62 2.95 8.42 3.30
CA GLN A 62 3.14 7.03 3.73
C GLN A 62 1.80 6.44 4.13
N VAL A 63 1.47 5.27 3.59
CA VAL A 63 0.22 4.56 3.86
C VAL A 63 0.50 3.27 4.63
N ARG A 64 -0.28 2.99 5.66
CA ARG A 64 -0.22 1.74 6.43
C ARG A 64 -1.62 1.18 6.59
N LEU A 65 -1.78 -0.09 6.22
CA LEU A 65 -3.02 -0.82 6.42
C LEU A 65 -2.78 -1.91 7.46
N LEU A 66 -3.56 -1.90 8.53
CA LEU A 66 -3.54 -2.89 9.60
C LEU A 66 -4.83 -3.68 9.57
N SER A 67 -4.74 -4.99 9.40
CA SER A 67 -5.91 -5.87 9.47
C SER A 67 -6.17 -6.36 10.89
N GLN A 68 -7.38 -6.86 11.11
CA GLN A 68 -7.76 -7.61 12.30
C GLN A 68 -8.41 -8.92 11.86
N ILE A 69 -8.05 -10.02 12.51
CA ILE A 69 -8.64 -11.34 12.21
C ILE A 69 -10.17 -11.27 12.34
N GLY A 70 -10.87 -11.78 11.33
CA GLY A 70 -12.33 -11.80 11.27
C GLY A 70 -12.97 -10.55 10.67
N ARG A 71 -12.18 -9.54 10.27
CA ARG A 71 -12.67 -8.41 9.47
C ARG A 71 -12.60 -8.73 7.96
N PRO A 72 -13.53 -8.19 7.15
CA PRO A 72 -13.38 -8.13 5.70
C PRO A 72 -12.06 -7.47 5.28
N ILE A 73 -11.53 -7.81 4.11
CA ILE A 73 -10.23 -7.32 3.66
C ILE A 73 -10.26 -5.85 3.23
N ASP A 74 -11.41 -5.40 2.74
CA ASP A 74 -11.77 -4.01 2.43
C ASP A 74 -12.07 -3.17 3.68
N GLU A 75 -12.18 -3.79 4.86
CA GLU A 75 -12.39 -3.12 6.16
C GLU A 75 -11.17 -3.30 7.10
N PRO A 76 -10.05 -2.60 6.85
CA PRO A 76 -8.90 -2.67 7.76
C PRO A 76 -9.27 -2.18 9.15
N HIS A 77 -8.59 -2.71 10.18
CA HIS A 77 -8.70 -2.17 11.53
C HIS A 77 -8.24 -0.71 11.60
N VAL A 78 -7.19 -0.38 10.84
CA VAL A 78 -6.69 0.98 10.66
C VAL A 78 -6.18 1.15 9.23
N ALA A 79 -6.55 2.24 8.58
CA ALA A 79 -5.87 2.82 7.43
C ALA A 79 -5.24 4.16 7.86
N ASP A 80 -3.91 4.20 7.98
CA ASP A 80 -3.14 5.36 8.44
C ASP A 80 -2.41 5.99 7.25
N ALA A 81 -2.70 7.25 6.95
CA ALA A 81 -2.01 8.05 5.95
C ALA A 81 -1.23 9.18 6.64
N GLN A 82 0.10 9.11 6.58
CA GLN A 82 0.98 10.15 7.09
C GLN A 82 1.41 11.04 5.95
N ILE A 83 0.94 12.28 5.96
CA ILE A 83 1.12 13.24 4.88
C ILE A 83 2.01 14.38 5.33
N VAL A 84 2.91 14.77 4.44
CA VAL A 84 3.65 16.01 4.53
C VAL A 84 3.27 16.86 3.33
N THR A 85 2.65 18.00 3.57
CA THR A 85 2.23 18.92 2.51
C THR A 85 3.40 19.77 2.00
N THR A 86 3.22 20.36 0.83
CA THR A 86 4.05 21.47 0.35
C THR A 86 3.74 22.74 1.14
N GLU A 87 4.66 23.71 1.11
CA GLU A 87 4.44 25.00 1.76
C GLU A 87 3.18 25.68 1.22
N GLY A 88 2.34 26.20 2.13
CA GLY A 88 1.10 26.90 1.78
C GLY A 88 -0.11 26.02 1.53
N VAL A 89 -0.01 24.70 1.74
CA VAL A 89 -1.14 23.76 1.68
C VAL A 89 -1.41 23.20 3.07
N ASP A 90 -2.62 23.44 3.59
CA ASP A 90 -3.05 22.87 4.86
C ASP A 90 -3.63 21.46 4.62
N LEU A 91 -3.39 20.53 5.55
CA LEU A 91 -3.89 19.15 5.42
C LEU A 91 -5.42 19.12 5.27
N ALA A 92 -6.12 20.00 5.98
CA ALA A 92 -7.58 20.09 5.93
C ALA A 92 -8.12 20.43 4.54
N ASP A 93 -7.32 21.04 3.67
CA ASP A 93 -7.74 21.38 2.30
C ASP A 93 -7.75 20.16 1.38
N ILE A 94 -7.02 19.10 1.73
CA ILE A 94 -6.83 17.89 0.89
C ILE A 94 -7.32 16.60 1.56
N GLU A 95 -7.70 16.66 2.84
CA GLU A 95 -8.05 15.48 3.64
C GLU A 95 -9.22 14.70 3.04
N ASP A 96 -10.30 15.38 2.63
CA ASP A 96 -11.48 14.72 2.07
C ASP A 96 -11.17 14.01 0.74
N ASP A 97 -10.33 14.60 -0.12
CA ASP A 97 -9.92 14.00 -1.38
C ASP A 97 -9.04 12.76 -1.15
N VAL A 98 -8.10 12.85 -0.20
CA VAL A 98 -7.26 11.71 0.21
C VAL A 98 -8.12 10.57 0.73
N VAL A 99 -9.06 10.86 1.64
CA VAL A 99 -9.97 9.85 2.21
C VAL A 99 -10.82 9.21 1.13
N ALA A 100 -11.36 9.99 0.21
CA ALA A 100 -12.16 9.47 -0.90
C ALA A 100 -11.37 8.48 -1.79
N ILE A 101 -10.09 8.77 -2.06
CA ILE A 101 -9.22 7.86 -2.82
C ILE A 101 -8.90 6.60 -2.02
N VAL A 102 -8.58 6.72 -0.72
CA VAL A 102 -8.33 5.57 0.16
C VAL A 102 -9.54 4.64 0.19
N ASP A 103 -10.74 5.19 0.38
CA ASP A 103 -11.99 4.41 0.41
C ASP A 103 -12.28 3.73 -0.92
N ARG A 104 -12.06 4.44 -2.04
CA ARG A 104 -12.22 3.89 -3.39
C ARG A 104 -11.29 2.70 -3.65
N GLU A 105 -10.01 2.84 -3.32
CA GLU A 105 -9.03 1.76 -3.51
C GLU A 105 -9.28 0.56 -2.57
N LEU A 106 -9.77 0.80 -1.35
CA LEU A 106 -10.19 -0.27 -0.43
C LEU A 106 -11.41 -1.03 -0.97
N ALA A 107 -12.42 -0.33 -1.49
CA ALA A 107 -13.59 -0.95 -2.11
C ALA A 107 -13.20 -1.79 -3.34
N ASP A 108 -12.20 -1.34 -4.10
CA ASP A 108 -11.69 -2.01 -5.29
C ASP A 108 -10.52 -2.99 -5.00
N VAL A 109 -10.32 -3.41 -3.74
CA VAL A 109 -9.20 -4.30 -3.34
C VAL A 109 -9.08 -5.58 -4.16
N THR A 110 -10.17 -6.08 -4.73
CA THR A 110 -10.16 -7.27 -5.61
C THR A 110 -9.39 -7.06 -6.92
N ASP A 111 -9.18 -5.81 -7.34
CA ASP A 111 -8.34 -5.51 -8.51
C ASP A 111 -6.87 -5.80 -8.24
N VAL A 112 -6.40 -5.67 -6.99
CA VAL A 112 -5.04 -6.09 -6.61
C VAL A 112 -4.86 -7.59 -6.89
N THR A 113 -5.86 -8.40 -6.60
CA THR A 113 -5.83 -9.83 -6.91
C THR A 113 -5.70 -10.06 -8.42
N ARG A 114 -6.50 -9.33 -9.23
CA ARG A 114 -6.47 -9.44 -10.69
C ARG A 114 -5.10 -9.04 -11.25
N SER A 115 -4.58 -7.88 -10.88
CA SER A 115 -3.26 -7.40 -11.34
C SER A 115 -2.12 -8.37 -11.01
N VAL A 116 -2.19 -9.07 -9.87
CA VAL A 116 -1.19 -10.10 -9.55
C VAL A 116 -1.35 -11.35 -10.41
N ILE A 117 -2.59 -11.77 -10.72
CA ILE A 117 -2.86 -12.94 -11.56
C ILE A 117 -2.43 -12.67 -13.00
N ASP A 118 -2.70 -11.47 -13.50
CA ASP A 118 -2.38 -11.04 -14.86
C ASP A 118 -0.88 -10.72 -15.04
N GLY A 119 -0.14 -10.59 -13.93
CA GLY A 119 1.31 -10.36 -13.93
C GLY A 119 1.71 -8.88 -14.00
N ASP A 120 0.75 -7.97 -13.86
CA ASP A 120 0.94 -6.52 -13.96
C ASP A 120 1.45 -5.90 -12.65
N ALA A 121 1.30 -6.59 -11.52
CA ALA A 121 1.79 -6.13 -10.22
C ALA A 121 3.15 -6.76 -9.87
N SER A 122 4.18 -5.93 -9.67
CA SER A 122 5.43 -6.39 -9.04
C SER A 122 5.16 -6.77 -7.58
N THR A 123 5.83 -7.81 -7.09
CA THR A 123 5.76 -8.20 -5.67
C THR A 123 7.08 -8.03 -4.95
N PHE A 124 8.11 -7.48 -5.58
CA PHE A 124 9.43 -7.21 -5.02
C PHE A 124 10.19 -6.20 -5.89
#